data_AF-A0A1C5YFP2-F1
#
_entry.id   AF-A0A1C5YFP2-F1
#
_cell.length_a   1.000
_cell.length_b   1.000
_cell.length_c   1.000
_cell.angle_alpha   90.00
_cell.angle_beta   90.00
_cell.angle_gamma   90.00
#
_symmetry.space_group_name_H-M   'P 1'
#
loop_
_entity.id
_entity.type
_entity.pdbx_description
1 polymer ?
#
loop_
_entity_poly.entity_id
_entity_poly.type
_entity_poly.pdbx_seq_one_letter_code
_entity_poly.pdbx_strand_id
1 'polypeptide(L)'
;MKSVYACFSTDVIHEGHLHIIQEAQAYGELTIGVLTDEALIKFDRFPTITFDERFQMIQKLDGVAHVVAQSTVSYTENLQKLKPDYVIHGDNWKTNEQKIIRDNVLKVLSTWGGQLIEVPYTRTEKVQHIDKVMHDKLAMPEFRRKRLRQLLQLRPIVKALEVHSGITALIAEKTIVQNKEELDQFDAMWISSLCDSTAKGKPDIELVDMSSRIRTIDDVMDVSTKPIILDGDTGGLIEHFVYNVRTLERLGVSAIIIEDKTGLKKNSLFGNDVEQTQDSIAHFCEKIQAGKQAQLSEDFMIIARIESLILEKGIADALQRAYAYVAAGADGIMIHSRQKTPDEIFAFCDAFRQKDKNTPIVVVPTSYHSVLEEQLAAHGINIVIYANQLTRSAFPAMQETAASILKHHRAKEANAQLMSIKDIITLIDEM
;
A
#
# COMPACT_ATOMS: atom_id res chain seq x y z
N MET A 1 6.56 42.54 -10.86
CA MET A 1 5.70 41.72 -11.75
C MET A 1 4.71 40.99 -10.87
N LYS A 2 3.50 40.64 -11.34
CA LYS A 2 2.63 39.76 -10.55
C LYS A 2 3.24 38.35 -10.52
N SER A 3 2.90 37.58 -9.50
CA SER A 3 3.44 36.25 -9.23
C SER A 3 2.37 35.17 -9.39
N VAL A 4 2.73 34.07 -10.04
CA VAL A 4 1.84 32.94 -10.31
C VAL A 4 2.45 31.67 -9.75
N TYR A 5 1.64 30.83 -9.12
CA TYR A 5 2.04 29.52 -8.62
C TYR A 5 1.26 28.41 -9.33
N ALA A 6 1.96 27.39 -9.82
CA ALA A 6 1.37 26.12 -10.24
C ALA A 6 2.03 24.97 -9.49
N CYS A 7 1.35 23.84 -9.41
CA CYS A 7 1.88 22.65 -8.74
C CYS A 7 1.76 21.45 -9.68
N PHE A 8 2.87 20.77 -9.94
CA PHE A 8 2.96 19.63 -10.85
C PHE A 8 3.30 18.35 -10.09
N SER A 9 2.54 17.29 -10.40
CA SER A 9 2.66 15.93 -9.85
C SER A 9 2.92 14.90 -10.95
N THR A 10 3.73 15.26 -11.95
CA THR A 10 3.97 14.45 -13.16
C THR A 10 5.43 14.05 -13.32
N ASP A 11 5.64 12.84 -13.84
CA ASP A 11 6.93 12.35 -14.32
C ASP A 11 7.17 12.66 -15.81
N VAL A 12 6.12 13.03 -16.55
CA VAL A 12 6.20 13.30 -18.00
C VAL A 12 5.49 14.61 -18.32
N ILE A 13 6.17 15.47 -19.09
CA ILE A 13 5.58 16.71 -19.60
C ILE A 13 4.88 16.41 -20.92
N HIS A 14 3.60 16.77 -20.99
CA HIS A 14 2.78 16.68 -22.20
C HIS A 14 2.04 18.01 -22.42
N GLU A 15 1.28 18.10 -23.50
CA GLU A 15 0.62 19.34 -23.95
C GLU A 15 -0.25 20.03 -22.87
N GLY A 16 -0.99 19.29 -22.05
CA GLY A 16 -1.75 19.88 -20.93
C GLY A 16 -0.89 20.65 -19.91
N HIS A 17 0.31 20.14 -19.58
CA HIS A 17 1.24 20.87 -18.70
C HIS A 17 1.79 22.12 -19.38
N LEU A 18 2.12 22.03 -20.68
CA LEU A 18 2.58 23.17 -21.47
C LEU A 18 1.50 24.25 -21.61
N HIS A 19 0.24 23.84 -21.74
CA HIS A 19 -0.89 24.77 -21.79
C HIS A 19 -1.05 25.55 -20.49
N ILE A 20 -0.94 24.90 -19.32
CA ILE A 20 -0.95 25.59 -18.01
C ILE A 20 0.19 26.62 -17.93
N ILE A 21 1.40 26.25 -18.37
CA ILE A 21 2.56 27.16 -18.37
C ILE A 21 2.30 28.37 -19.29
N GLN A 22 1.77 28.14 -20.49
CA GLN A 22 1.44 29.22 -21.44
C GLN A 22 0.39 30.18 -20.89
N GLU A 23 -0.70 29.66 -20.31
CA GLU A 23 -1.74 30.49 -19.69
C GLU A 23 -1.20 31.29 -18.51
N ALA A 24 -0.32 30.70 -17.69
CA ALA A 24 0.28 31.38 -16.54
C ALA A 24 1.08 32.64 -16.93
N GLN A 25 1.75 32.65 -18.09
CA GLN A 25 2.55 33.79 -18.54
C GLN A 25 1.72 35.06 -18.74
N ALA A 26 0.41 34.94 -19.02
CA ALA A 26 -0.48 36.09 -19.15
C ALA A 26 -0.73 36.80 -17.80
N TYR A 27 -0.47 36.13 -16.68
CA TYR A 27 -0.78 36.63 -15.34
C TYR A 27 0.46 37.08 -14.54
N GLY A 28 1.66 36.58 -14.87
CA GLY A 28 2.88 36.97 -14.17
C GLY A 28 4.05 36.00 -14.29
N GLU A 29 5.03 36.15 -13.41
CA GLU A 29 6.17 35.22 -13.30
C GLU A 29 5.73 33.92 -12.64
N LEU A 30 5.94 32.79 -13.34
CA LEU A 30 5.51 31.48 -12.90
C LEU A 30 6.55 30.79 -12.02
N THR A 31 6.14 30.45 -10.80
CA THR A 31 6.83 29.49 -9.92
C THR A 31 6.10 28.16 -9.95
N ILE A 32 6.80 27.06 -10.23
CA ILE A 32 6.23 25.71 -10.18
C ILE A 32 6.71 24.98 -8.93
N GLY A 33 5.76 24.52 -8.11
CA GLY A 33 5.99 23.52 -7.07
C GLY A 33 6.04 22.11 -7.67
N VAL A 34 7.11 21.38 -7.43
CA VAL A 34 7.27 19.98 -7.88
C VAL A 34 7.11 19.07 -6.68
N LEU A 35 6.16 18.14 -6.74
CA LEU A 35 5.98 17.19 -5.63
C LEU A 35 7.23 16.33 -5.44
N THR A 36 7.69 16.28 -4.19
CA THR A 36 8.67 15.31 -3.70
C THR A 36 8.16 13.87 -3.85
N ASP A 37 9.05 12.88 -3.80
CA ASP A 37 8.66 11.46 -3.92
C ASP A 37 7.69 11.06 -2.79
N GLU A 38 7.94 11.54 -1.57
CA GLU A 38 7.08 11.36 -0.41
C GLU A 38 5.68 11.96 -0.62
N ALA A 39 5.62 13.18 -1.17
CA ALA A 39 4.36 13.85 -1.45
C ALA A 39 3.56 13.17 -2.57
N LEU A 40 4.21 12.67 -3.62
CA LEU A 40 3.55 11.92 -4.69
C LEU A 40 2.89 10.65 -4.15
N ILE A 41 3.60 9.90 -3.32
CA ILE A 41 3.08 8.64 -2.76
C ILE A 41 1.85 8.91 -1.89
N LYS A 42 1.87 9.98 -1.08
CA LYS A 42 0.69 10.44 -0.34
C LYS A 42 -0.47 10.90 -1.24
N PHE A 43 -0.19 11.26 -2.48
CA PHE A 43 -1.17 11.65 -3.50
C PHE A 43 -1.59 10.49 -4.41
N ASP A 44 -1.38 9.24 -3.98
CA ASP A 44 -1.64 8.02 -4.76
C ASP A 44 -0.96 7.99 -6.14
N ARG A 45 0.22 8.61 -6.24
CA ARG A 45 1.07 8.53 -7.42
C ARG A 45 2.42 7.98 -7.04
N PHE A 46 2.85 6.96 -7.77
CA PHE A 46 4.17 6.40 -7.55
C PHE A 46 5.15 6.97 -8.56
N PRO A 47 6.26 7.60 -8.11
CA PRO A 47 7.24 8.18 -9.02
C PRO A 47 7.98 7.11 -9.82
N THR A 48 8.06 7.30 -11.14
CA THR A 48 8.82 6.47 -12.09
C THR A 48 10.21 7.01 -12.37
N ILE A 49 10.45 8.29 -12.06
CA ILE A 49 11.74 8.98 -12.05
C ILE A 49 11.92 9.70 -10.71
N THR A 50 13.14 10.10 -10.38
CA THR A 50 13.46 10.75 -9.10
C THR A 50 12.91 12.18 -9.03
N PHE A 51 12.74 12.69 -7.80
CA PHE A 51 12.43 14.11 -7.58
C PHE A 51 13.41 15.06 -8.29
N ASP A 52 14.71 14.79 -8.24
CA ASP A 52 15.73 15.63 -8.87
C ASP A 52 15.58 15.66 -10.40
N GLU A 53 15.29 14.53 -11.02
CA GLU A 53 15.01 14.45 -12.47
C GLU A 53 13.77 15.26 -12.84
N ARG A 54 12.67 15.14 -12.06
CA ARG A 54 11.47 15.96 -12.26
C ARG A 54 11.76 17.45 -12.09
N PHE A 55 12.50 17.82 -11.04
CA PHE A 55 12.84 19.20 -10.73
C PHE A 55 13.64 19.84 -11.88
N GLN A 56 14.68 19.15 -12.37
CA GLN A 56 15.49 19.62 -13.48
C GLN A 56 14.71 19.65 -14.81
N MET A 57 13.84 18.68 -15.05
CA MET A 57 12.98 18.64 -16.23
C MET A 57 12.10 19.89 -16.29
N ILE A 58 11.45 20.24 -15.17
CA ILE A 58 10.55 21.39 -15.08
C ILE A 58 11.32 22.72 -15.14
N GLN A 59 12.50 22.78 -14.52
CA GLN A 59 13.35 23.98 -14.52
C GLN A 59 13.80 24.40 -15.92
N LYS A 60 13.89 23.47 -16.86
CA LYS A 60 14.33 23.71 -18.25
C LYS A 60 13.18 24.14 -19.18
N LEU A 61 11.94 24.19 -18.71
CA LEU A 61 10.80 24.53 -19.54
C LEU A 61 10.70 26.05 -19.77
N ASP A 62 10.50 26.44 -21.03
CA ASP A 62 10.25 27.84 -21.39
C ASP A 62 8.99 28.35 -20.67
N GLY A 63 9.11 29.52 -20.02
CA GLY A 63 8.02 30.12 -19.27
C GLY A 63 8.01 29.87 -17.77
N VAL A 64 8.91 29.01 -17.27
CA VAL A 64 9.07 28.75 -15.85
C VAL A 64 10.17 29.65 -15.29
N ALA A 65 9.81 30.59 -14.41
CA ALA A 65 10.77 31.51 -13.81
C ALA A 65 11.51 30.85 -12.63
N HIS A 66 10.77 30.12 -11.79
CA HIS A 66 11.30 29.46 -10.60
C HIS A 66 10.69 28.07 -10.42
N VAL A 67 11.46 27.19 -9.79
CA VAL A 67 11.00 25.86 -9.38
C VAL A 67 11.29 25.69 -7.90
N VAL A 68 10.33 25.20 -7.16
CA VAL A 68 10.45 24.94 -5.71
C VAL A 68 10.00 23.52 -5.39
N ALA A 69 10.58 22.95 -4.33
CA ALA A 69 10.10 21.68 -3.81
C ALA A 69 8.70 21.85 -3.21
N GLN A 70 7.83 20.89 -3.44
CA GLN A 70 6.55 20.76 -2.77
C GLN A 70 6.54 19.47 -1.94
N SER A 71 6.83 19.61 -0.65
CA SER A 71 7.00 18.50 0.29
C SER A 71 5.67 17.88 0.76
N THR A 72 4.54 18.52 0.46
CA THR A 72 3.20 18.07 0.87
C THR A 72 2.20 18.15 -0.27
N VAL A 73 1.17 17.29 -0.22
CA VAL A 73 0.03 17.33 -1.15
C VAL A 73 -0.73 18.67 -1.01
N SER A 74 -0.87 19.16 0.21
CA SER A 74 -1.42 20.48 0.52
C SER A 74 -0.48 21.57 0.00
N TYR A 75 -1.03 22.61 -0.65
CA TYR A 75 -0.23 23.70 -1.22
C TYR A 75 0.11 24.77 -0.16
N THR A 76 -0.53 24.67 1.02
CA THR A 76 -0.53 25.67 2.08
C THR A 76 0.86 26.18 2.44
N GLU A 77 1.85 25.30 2.62
CA GLU A 77 3.20 25.70 3.02
C GLU A 77 3.85 26.62 1.99
N ASN A 78 3.85 26.23 0.71
CA ASN A 78 4.43 27.01 -0.37
C ASN A 78 3.64 28.30 -0.60
N LEU A 79 2.31 28.25 -0.55
CA LEU A 79 1.48 29.45 -0.71
C LEU A 79 1.71 30.47 0.41
N GLN A 80 1.88 30.03 1.66
CA GLN A 80 2.17 30.94 2.77
C GLN A 80 3.56 31.57 2.68
N LYS A 81 4.55 30.84 2.17
CA LYS A 81 5.92 31.33 1.96
C LYS A 81 6.01 32.31 0.80
N LEU A 82 5.41 31.97 -0.33
CA LEU A 82 5.54 32.71 -1.59
C LEU A 82 4.50 33.84 -1.72
N LYS A 83 3.34 33.68 -1.08
CA LYS A 83 2.18 34.59 -1.17
C LYS A 83 1.87 35.04 -2.60
N PRO A 84 1.63 34.10 -3.54
CA PRO A 84 1.41 34.45 -4.93
C PRO A 84 0.13 35.25 -5.12
N ASP A 85 0.11 36.12 -6.13
CA ASP A 85 -1.10 36.82 -6.57
C ASP A 85 -2.11 35.84 -7.17
N TYR A 86 -1.61 34.82 -7.88
CA TYR A 86 -2.41 33.81 -8.55
C TYR A 86 -1.93 32.39 -8.27
N VAL A 87 -2.87 31.47 -8.12
CA VAL A 87 -2.61 30.03 -8.31
C VAL A 87 -3.29 29.62 -9.61
N ILE A 88 -2.62 28.84 -10.46
CA ILE A 88 -3.19 28.30 -11.69
C ILE A 88 -3.17 26.78 -11.67
N HIS A 89 -4.29 26.16 -12.05
CA HIS A 89 -4.44 24.71 -12.10
C HIS A 89 -5.47 24.31 -13.16
N GLY A 90 -5.41 23.06 -13.64
CA GLY A 90 -6.48 22.49 -14.48
C GLY A 90 -7.81 22.35 -13.71
N ASP A 91 -8.94 22.37 -14.41
CA ASP A 91 -10.26 22.24 -13.77
C ASP A 91 -10.65 20.81 -13.35
N ASN A 92 -9.77 19.82 -13.60
CA ASN A 92 -9.94 18.40 -13.27
C ASN A 92 -10.01 18.10 -11.77
N TRP A 93 -9.52 19.00 -10.92
CA TRP A 93 -9.59 18.86 -9.46
C TRP A 93 -10.85 19.43 -8.81
N LYS A 94 -11.81 19.93 -9.60
CA LYS A 94 -13.11 20.44 -9.10
C LYS A 94 -13.99 19.34 -8.53
N THR A 95 -13.80 18.12 -9.02
CA THR A 95 -14.54 16.92 -8.64
C THR A 95 -13.57 15.90 -8.03
N ASN A 96 -14.10 14.95 -7.25
CA ASN A 96 -13.36 13.86 -6.61
C ASN A 96 -12.54 14.30 -5.39
N GLU A 97 -11.61 13.46 -4.92
CA GLU A 97 -10.84 13.64 -3.69
C GLU A 97 -9.95 14.88 -3.74
N GLN A 98 -9.54 15.30 -4.95
CA GLN A 98 -8.70 16.49 -5.16
C GLN A 98 -9.41 17.81 -4.87
N LYS A 99 -10.75 17.81 -4.79
CA LYS A 99 -11.53 19.00 -4.41
C LYS A 99 -11.11 19.56 -3.04
N ILE A 100 -10.64 18.69 -2.15
CA ILE A 100 -10.14 19.08 -0.82
C ILE A 100 -8.92 19.99 -0.95
N ILE A 101 -7.99 19.66 -1.85
CA ILE A 101 -6.79 20.46 -2.11
C ILE A 101 -7.19 21.83 -2.67
N ARG A 102 -8.13 21.83 -3.63
CA ARG A 102 -8.70 23.05 -4.22
C ARG A 102 -9.32 23.98 -3.17
N ASP A 103 -10.15 23.43 -2.28
CA ASP A 103 -10.83 24.21 -1.24
C ASP A 103 -9.82 24.80 -0.24
N ASN A 104 -8.75 24.07 0.10
CA ASN A 104 -7.64 24.57 0.92
C ASN A 104 -6.89 25.71 0.23
N VAL A 105 -6.61 25.60 -1.08
CA VAL A 105 -5.97 26.67 -1.86
C VAL A 105 -6.81 27.95 -1.82
N LEU A 106 -8.12 27.86 -2.05
CA LEU A 106 -9.03 29.02 -1.98
C LEU A 106 -9.04 29.66 -0.59
N LYS A 107 -9.10 28.83 0.46
CA LYS A 107 -9.05 29.29 1.85
C LYS A 107 -7.76 30.05 2.13
N VAL A 108 -6.62 29.51 1.74
CA VAL A 108 -5.31 30.12 1.97
C VAL A 108 -5.16 31.44 1.20
N LEU A 109 -5.51 31.48 -0.09
CA LEU A 109 -5.42 32.69 -0.91
C LEU A 109 -6.29 33.84 -0.40
N SER A 110 -7.45 33.54 0.18
CA SER A 110 -8.35 34.57 0.73
C SER A 110 -7.71 35.38 1.87
N THR A 111 -6.66 34.86 2.51
CA THR A 111 -5.97 35.56 3.61
C THR A 111 -5.12 36.75 3.17
N TRP A 112 -4.79 36.86 1.88
CA TRP A 112 -4.10 38.04 1.30
C TRP A 112 -4.75 38.57 0.01
N GLY A 113 -5.90 38.02 -0.39
CA GLY A 113 -6.60 38.45 -1.61
C GLY A 113 -6.05 37.87 -2.91
N GLY A 114 -5.31 36.76 -2.84
CA GLY A 114 -4.89 36.01 -4.04
C GLY A 114 -6.08 35.37 -4.76
N GLN A 115 -5.88 34.99 -6.03
CA GLN A 115 -6.95 34.42 -6.88
C GLN A 115 -6.57 33.05 -7.45
N LEU A 116 -7.54 32.15 -7.53
CA LEU A 116 -7.38 30.87 -8.21
C LEU A 116 -7.87 31.00 -9.66
N ILE A 117 -7.03 30.59 -10.61
CA ILE A 117 -7.30 30.51 -12.04
C ILE A 117 -7.42 29.04 -12.41
N GLU A 118 -8.56 28.65 -13.00
CA GLU A 118 -8.83 27.27 -13.39
C GLU A 118 -8.96 27.18 -14.90
N VAL A 119 -8.02 26.49 -15.55
CA VAL A 119 -8.00 26.31 -17.01
C VAL A 119 -8.65 24.98 -17.41
N PRO A 120 -9.35 24.90 -18.55
CA PRO A 120 -9.95 23.65 -19.01
C PRO A 120 -8.90 22.54 -19.16
N TYR A 121 -9.13 21.38 -18.54
CA TYR A 121 -8.18 20.27 -18.62
C TYR A 121 -8.06 19.73 -20.05
N THR A 122 -6.82 19.55 -20.52
CA THR A 122 -6.54 19.02 -21.86
C THR A 122 -6.85 17.52 -21.92
N ARG A 123 -7.89 17.14 -22.68
CA ARG A 123 -8.40 15.76 -22.80
C ARG A 123 -8.23 15.16 -24.20
N THR A 124 -7.13 15.44 -24.89
CA THR A 124 -6.88 14.83 -26.20
C THR A 124 -6.58 13.34 -26.04
N GLU A 125 -6.84 12.55 -27.09
CA GLU A 125 -6.52 11.12 -27.12
C GLU A 125 -5.04 10.85 -26.80
N LYS A 126 -4.15 11.76 -27.24
CA LYS A 126 -2.71 11.66 -26.98
C LYS A 126 -2.37 11.81 -25.50
N VAL A 127 -2.97 12.79 -24.80
CA VAL A 127 -2.76 12.98 -23.35
C VAL A 127 -3.29 11.79 -22.58
N GLN A 128 -4.51 11.35 -22.89
CA GLN A 128 -5.12 10.19 -22.25
C GLN A 128 -4.28 8.92 -22.45
N HIS A 129 -3.73 8.72 -23.65
CA HIS A 129 -2.84 7.60 -23.93
C HIS A 129 -1.55 7.66 -23.12
N ILE A 130 -0.93 8.84 -23.00
CA ILE A 130 0.29 9.03 -22.18
C ILE A 130 -0.02 8.72 -20.71
N ASP A 131 -1.10 9.27 -20.16
CA ASP A 131 -1.51 9.03 -18.77
C ASP A 131 -1.75 7.54 -18.51
N LYS A 132 -2.44 6.86 -19.44
CA LYS A 132 -2.69 5.41 -19.37
C LYS A 132 -1.39 4.61 -19.41
N VAL A 133 -0.51 4.87 -20.36
CA VAL A 133 0.78 4.14 -20.47
C VAL A 133 1.62 4.31 -19.20
N MET A 134 1.61 5.50 -18.59
CA MET A 134 2.31 5.76 -17.34
C MET A 134 1.70 4.99 -16.17
N HIS A 135 0.38 4.88 -16.12
CA HIS A 135 -0.32 4.05 -15.13
C HIS A 135 -0.02 2.55 -15.32
N ASP A 136 -0.14 2.05 -16.55
CA ASP A 136 0.11 0.64 -16.89
C ASP A 136 1.56 0.22 -16.59
N LYS A 137 2.52 1.14 -16.76
CA LYS A 137 3.91 0.92 -16.39
C LYS A 137 4.09 0.61 -14.90
N LEU A 138 3.26 1.17 -14.02
CA LEU A 138 3.30 0.87 -12.58
C LEU A 138 2.79 -0.54 -12.25
N ALA A 139 1.96 -1.12 -13.11
CA ALA A 139 1.49 -2.50 -12.96
C ALA A 139 2.54 -3.54 -13.41
N MET A 140 3.56 -3.14 -14.15
CA MET A 140 4.61 -4.05 -14.62
C MET A 140 5.37 -4.68 -13.43
N PRO A 141 5.70 -5.98 -13.49
CA PRO A 141 6.30 -6.72 -12.38
C PRO A 141 7.53 -6.05 -11.74
N GLU A 142 8.44 -5.49 -12.55
CA GLU A 142 9.66 -4.86 -12.07
C GLU A 142 9.41 -3.56 -11.29
N PHE A 143 8.40 -2.76 -11.69
CA PHE A 143 8.04 -1.54 -10.99
C PHE A 143 7.26 -1.86 -9.70
N ARG A 144 6.29 -2.78 -9.78
CA ARG A 144 5.49 -3.21 -8.63
C ARG A 144 6.35 -3.86 -7.54
N ARG A 145 7.28 -4.74 -7.92
CA ARG A 145 8.12 -5.47 -6.96
C ARG A 145 8.98 -4.53 -6.12
N LYS A 146 9.65 -3.56 -6.77
CA LYS A 146 10.50 -2.56 -6.11
C LYS A 146 9.73 -1.58 -5.20
N ARG A 147 8.45 -1.33 -5.51
CA ARG A 147 7.60 -0.34 -4.84
C ARG A 147 7.56 -0.51 -3.31
N LEU A 148 7.52 -1.75 -2.81
CA LEU A 148 7.48 -2.01 -1.36
C LEU A 148 8.71 -1.45 -0.63
N ARG A 149 9.91 -1.66 -1.17
CA ARG A 149 11.16 -1.14 -0.57
C ARG A 149 11.20 0.38 -0.56
N GLN A 150 10.69 1.01 -1.61
CA GLN A 150 10.60 2.48 -1.68
C GLN A 150 9.58 3.02 -0.67
N LEU A 151 8.42 2.38 -0.54
CA LEU A 151 7.43 2.77 0.48
C LEU A 151 7.98 2.68 1.91
N LEU A 152 8.79 1.67 2.21
CA LEU A 152 9.45 1.52 3.51
C LEU A 152 10.42 2.67 3.86
N GLN A 153 10.93 3.38 2.86
CA GLN A 153 11.79 4.55 3.04
C GLN A 153 10.98 5.86 3.14
N LEU A 154 9.85 5.90 2.47
CA LEU A 154 9.08 7.14 2.21
C LEU A 154 7.87 7.29 3.15
N ARG A 155 7.42 6.21 3.80
CA ARG A 155 6.26 6.20 4.68
C ARG A 155 6.67 5.78 6.10
N PRO A 156 6.11 6.43 7.15
CA PRO A 156 6.33 5.98 8.52
C PRO A 156 5.78 4.56 8.74
N ILE A 157 4.64 4.26 8.12
CA ILE A 157 4.04 2.93 8.07
C ILE A 157 3.52 2.66 6.67
N VAL A 158 3.80 1.46 6.17
CA VAL A 158 3.17 0.86 5.00
C VAL A 158 1.94 0.07 5.47
N LYS A 159 0.77 0.47 5.01
CA LYS A 159 -0.51 -0.16 5.37
C LYS A 159 -0.90 -1.17 4.31
N ALA A 160 -0.96 -2.44 4.70
CA ALA A 160 -1.38 -3.52 3.84
C ALA A 160 -2.80 -3.99 4.19
N LEU A 161 -3.73 -3.91 3.23
CA LEU A 161 -5.08 -4.47 3.39
C LEU A 161 -5.13 -5.89 2.82
N GLU A 162 -5.80 -6.78 3.54
CA GLU A 162 -6.13 -8.11 3.05
C GLU A 162 -6.94 -8.07 1.75
N VAL A 163 -6.52 -8.91 0.79
CA VAL A 163 -7.25 -9.17 -0.45
C VAL A 163 -7.26 -10.68 -0.76
N HIS A 164 -8.35 -11.17 -1.33
CA HIS A 164 -8.54 -12.59 -1.70
C HIS A 164 -9.26 -12.76 -3.05
N SER A 165 -9.43 -11.68 -3.81
CA SER A 165 -10.04 -11.61 -5.14
C SER A 165 -9.73 -10.26 -5.82
N GLY A 166 -9.96 -10.16 -7.13
CA GLY A 166 -9.90 -8.89 -7.86
C GLY A 166 -10.84 -7.81 -7.28
N ILE A 167 -12.03 -8.17 -6.78
CA ILE A 167 -12.95 -7.19 -6.17
C ILE A 167 -12.35 -6.59 -4.89
N THR A 168 -11.78 -7.42 -4.02
CA THR A 168 -11.11 -6.91 -2.81
C THR A 168 -9.85 -6.11 -3.13
N ALA A 169 -9.15 -6.45 -4.22
CA ALA A 169 -8.03 -5.65 -4.72
C ALA A 169 -8.49 -4.29 -5.22
N LEU A 170 -9.59 -4.20 -5.97
CA LEU A 170 -10.18 -2.92 -6.39
C LEU A 170 -10.56 -2.05 -5.18
N ILE A 171 -11.09 -2.64 -4.12
CA ILE A 171 -11.37 -1.91 -2.87
C ILE A 171 -10.08 -1.36 -2.27
N ALA A 172 -9.06 -2.19 -2.08
CA ALA A 172 -7.76 -1.75 -1.54
C ALA A 172 -7.06 -0.73 -2.47
N GLU A 173 -7.26 -0.84 -3.79
CA GLU A 173 -6.69 0.09 -4.77
C GLU A 173 -7.37 1.45 -4.73
N LYS A 174 -8.71 1.50 -4.72
CA LYS A 174 -9.50 2.72 -4.91
C LYS A 174 -9.92 3.41 -3.60
N THR A 175 -9.71 2.79 -2.44
CA THR A 175 -10.12 3.40 -1.16
C THR A 175 -9.18 4.53 -0.77
N ILE A 176 -9.68 5.76 -0.90
CA ILE A 176 -9.01 6.99 -0.47
C ILE A 176 -9.95 7.74 0.48
N VAL A 177 -9.43 8.14 1.64
CA VAL A 177 -10.17 8.91 2.64
C VAL A 177 -9.45 10.22 2.95
N GLN A 178 -10.21 11.21 3.41
CA GLN A 178 -9.64 12.46 3.90
C GLN A 178 -9.20 12.32 5.36
N ASN A 179 -7.96 12.70 5.65
CA ASN A 179 -7.47 12.88 7.02
C ASN A 179 -6.87 14.29 7.16
N LYS A 180 -7.61 15.20 7.82
CA LYS A 180 -7.26 16.63 7.95
C LYS A 180 -7.10 17.31 6.57
N GLU A 181 -5.88 17.76 6.23
CA GLU A 181 -5.52 18.39 4.94
C GLU A 181 -4.82 17.41 3.98
N GLU A 182 -4.69 16.12 4.35
CA GLU A 182 -4.05 15.09 3.55
C GLU A 182 -5.06 14.02 3.09
N LEU A 183 -4.69 13.34 2.01
CA LEU A 183 -5.36 12.12 1.57
C LEU A 183 -4.68 10.92 2.21
N ASP A 184 -5.45 9.90 2.52
CA ASP A 184 -4.94 8.67 3.11
C ASP A 184 -5.57 7.42 2.48
N GLN A 185 -4.77 6.37 2.38
CA GLN A 185 -5.10 5.17 1.61
C GLN A 185 -4.26 3.97 2.05
N PHE A 186 -4.55 2.78 1.50
CA PHE A 186 -3.70 1.60 1.67
C PHE A 186 -2.49 1.67 0.73
N ASP A 187 -1.33 1.27 1.23
CA ASP A 187 -0.06 1.35 0.50
C ASP A 187 0.32 0.03 -0.18
N ALA A 188 -0.20 -1.10 0.33
CA ALA A 188 0.11 -2.45 -0.13
C ALA A 188 -1.10 -3.39 0.00
N MET A 189 -0.98 -4.59 -0.57
CA MET A 189 -1.97 -5.66 -0.47
C MET A 189 -1.40 -6.87 0.24
N TRP A 190 -2.22 -7.51 1.07
CA TRP A 190 -1.89 -8.74 1.79
C TRP A 190 -2.71 -9.91 1.26
N ILE A 191 -2.05 -10.89 0.64
CA ILE A 191 -2.69 -12.11 0.17
C ILE A 191 -2.68 -13.12 1.33
N SER A 192 -3.74 -13.07 2.13
CA SER A 192 -3.95 -13.85 3.35
C SER A 192 -4.21 -15.33 3.05
N SER A 193 -3.48 -16.25 3.67
CA SER A 193 -3.76 -17.70 3.54
C SER A 193 -5.17 -18.03 4.07
N LEU A 194 -5.55 -17.41 5.19
CA LEU A 194 -6.85 -17.58 5.84
C LEU A 194 -8.00 -17.15 4.92
N CYS A 195 -7.92 -15.94 4.35
CA CYS A 195 -9.01 -15.43 3.52
C CYS A 195 -9.08 -16.17 2.19
N ASP A 196 -7.93 -16.53 1.62
CA ASP A 196 -7.86 -17.29 0.38
C ASP A 196 -8.44 -18.71 0.53
N SER A 197 -8.16 -19.39 1.64
CA SER A 197 -8.77 -20.69 1.94
C SER A 197 -10.25 -20.57 2.23
N THR A 198 -10.65 -19.55 3.02
CA THR A 198 -12.05 -19.32 3.41
C THR A 198 -12.92 -19.02 2.19
N ALA A 199 -12.43 -18.20 1.24
CA ALA A 199 -13.12 -17.92 -0.02
C ALA A 199 -13.36 -19.19 -0.86
N LYS A 200 -12.51 -20.21 -0.68
CA LYS A 200 -12.62 -21.53 -1.33
C LYS A 200 -13.39 -22.56 -0.50
N GLY A 201 -13.97 -22.16 0.65
CA GLY A 201 -14.66 -23.06 1.57
C GLY A 201 -13.74 -24.09 2.23
N LYS A 202 -12.44 -23.79 2.35
CA LYS A 202 -11.41 -24.68 2.88
C LYS A 202 -10.79 -24.14 4.18
N PRO A 203 -10.37 -25.03 5.11
CA PRO A 203 -9.66 -24.62 6.30
C PRO A 203 -8.24 -24.10 5.99
N ASP A 204 -7.76 -23.16 6.82
CA ASP A 204 -6.41 -22.57 6.74
C ASP A 204 -5.37 -23.47 7.42
N ILE A 205 -4.99 -24.53 6.69
CA ILE A 205 -4.07 -25.59 7.14
C ILE A 205 -3.02 -25.94 6.06
N GLU A 206 -2.64 -24.96 5.22
CA GLU A 206 -1.81 -25.18 4.02
C GLU A 206 -2.45 -26.14 2.98
N LEU A 207 -3.79 -26.30 3.00
CA LEU A 207 -4.50 -27.17 2.06
C LEU A 207 -4.59 -26.57 0.65
N VAL A 208 -4.61 -25.25 0.55
CA VAL A 208 -4.66 -24.55 -0.74
C VAL A 208 -3.25 -24.46 -1.30
N ASP A 209 -3.00 -25.20 -2.38
CA ASP A 209 -1.68 -25.27 -2.98
C ASP A 209 -1.31 -23.97 -3.73
N MET A 210 -0.01 -23.80 -3.96
CA MET A 210 0.55 -22.58 -4.57
C MET A 210 -0.04 -22.27 -5.95
N SER A 211 -0.41 -23.27 -6.77
CA SER A 211 -1.01 -23.01 -8.09
C SER A 211 -2.35 -22.29 -7.97
N SER A 212 -3.14 -22.62 -6.94
CA SER A 212 -4.40 -21.95 -6.71
C SER A 212 -4.23 -20.56 -6.13
N ARG A 213 -3.14 -20.32 -5.38
CA ARG A 213 -2.81 -19.00 -4.83
C ARG A 213 -2.26 -18.08 -5.91
N ILE A 214 -1.49 -18.61 -6.86
CA ILE A 214 -1.02 -17.86 -8.05
C ILE A 214 -2.20 -17.33 -8.86
N ARG A 215 -3.27 -18.12 -9.07
CA ARG A 215 -4.47 -17.61 -9.75
C ARG A 215 -5.08 -16.40 -9.05
N THR A 216 -5.17 -16.43 -7.72
CA THR A 216 -5.65 -15.28 -6.94
C THR A 216 -4.70 -14.08 -7.07
N ILE A 217 -3.39 -14.32 -7.14
CA ILE A 217 -2.40 -13.25 -7.38
C ILE A 217 -2.61 -12.64 -8.77
N ASP A 218 -2.81 -13.45 -9.81
CA ASP A 218 -3.06 -12.97 -11.17
C ASP A 218 -4.32 -12.08 -11.22
N ASP A 219 -5.44 -12.55 -10.64
CA ASP A 219 -6.69 -11.77 -10.56
C ASP A 219 -6.51 -10.41 -9.84
N VAL A 220 -5.64 -10.36 -8.84
CA VAL A 220 -5.33 -9.13 -8.09
C VAL A 220 -4.42 -8.20 -8.90
N MET A 221 -3.46 -8.76 -9.64
CA MET A 221 -2.50 -8.01 -10.45
C MET A 221 -3.14 -7.31 -11.65
N ASP A 222 -4.24 -7.85 -12.19
CA ASP A 222 -4.98 -7.26 -13.31
C ASP A 222 -5.66 -5.93 -12.95
N VAL A 223 -5.91 -5.68 -11.66
CA VAL A 223 -6.73 -4.55 -11.20
C VAL A 223 -6.01 -3.61 -10.22
N SER A 224 -4.71 -3.80 -10.01
CA SER A 224 -3.95 -3.01 -9.03
C SER A 224 -2.50 -2.74 -9.42
N THR A 225 -2.02 -1.56 -9.04
CA THR A 225 -0.61 -1.17 -9.15
C THR A 225 0.15 -1.28 -7.82
N LYS A 226 -0.54 -1.60 -6.72
CA LYS A 226 0.06 -1.64 -5.36
C LYS A 226 0.94 -2.88 -5.19
N PRO A 227 1.99 -2.79 -4.35
CA PRO A 227 2.83 -3.94 -4.03
C PRO A 227 2.04 -5.02 -3.30
N ILE A 228 2.40 -6.27 -3.58
CA ILE A 228 1.74 -7.45 -3.02
C ILE A 228 2.67 -8.15 -2.04
N ILE A 229 2.15 -8.42 -0.84
CA ILE A 229 2.78 -9.19 0.22
C ILE A 229 2.00 -10.50 0.35
N LEU A 230 2.67 -11.63 0.16
CA LEU A 230 2.08 -12.97 0.21
C LEU A 230 2.30 -13.63 1.57
N ASP A 231 1.25 -14.20 2.17
CA ASP A 231 1.42 -15.16 3.27
C ASP A 231 2.05 -16.45 2.73
N GLY A 232 3.30 -16.73 3.02
CA GLY A 232 4.02 -17.90 2.54
C GLY A 232 3.77 -19.18 3.33
N ASP A 233 2.89 -19.14 4.34
CA ASP A 233 2.76 -20.20 5.34
C ASP A 233 4.15 -20.59 5.90
N THR A 234 4.47 -21.86 6.06
CA THR A 234 5.83 -22.31 6.46
C THR A 234 6.88 -22.22 5.34
N GLY A 235 6.49 -21.84 4.12
CA GLY A 235 7.31 -21.91 2.92
C GLY A 235 7.49 -23.32 2.34
N GLY A 236 6.96 -24.35 3.02
CA GLY A 236 7.09 -25.75 2.62
C GLY A 236 8.52 -26.30 2.73
N LEU A 237 8.84 -27.29 1.88
CA LEU A 237 10.18 -27.84 1.73
C LEU A 237 11.12 -26.81 1.08
N ILE A 238 12.40 -26.81 1.50
CA ILE A 238 13.41 -25.87 0.98
C ILE A 238 13.54 -26.00 -0.54
N GLU A 239 13.52 -27.22 -1.05
CA GLU A 239 13.63 -27.55 -2.48
C GLU A 239 12.45 -27.00 -3.29
N HIS A 240 11.28 -26.85 -2.69
CA HIS A 240 10.12 -26.23 -3.35
C HIS A 240 10.15 -24.70 -3.17
N PHE A 241 10.54 -24.23 -1.99
CA PHE A 241 10.58 -22.82 -1.64
C PHE A 241 11.42 -22.01 -2.63
N VAL A 242 12.60 -22.51 -3.02
CA VAL A 242 13.48 -21.82 -3.99
C VAL A 242 12.83 -21.59 -5.36
N TYR A 243 11.99 -22.52 -5.84
CA TYR A 243 11.25 -22.34 -7.11
C TYR A 243 10.04 -21.42 -6.92
N ASN A 244 9.39 -21.47 -5.76
CA ASN A 244 8.30 -20.56 -5.42
C ASN A 244 8.81 -19.11 -5.38
N VAL A 245 9.96 -18.84 -4.75
CA VAL A 245 10.59 -17.51 -4.73
C VAL A 245 10.76 -16.98 -6.16
N ARG A 246 11.39 -17.76 -7.06
CA ARG A 246 11.59 -17.35 -8.46
C ARG A 246 10.27 -17.10 -9.20
N THR A 247 9.25 -17.90 -8.92
CA THR A 247 7.94 -17.77 -9.56
C THR A 247 7.25 -16.50 -9.11
N LEU A 248 7.18 -16.25 -7.81
CA LEU A 248 6.57 -15.06 -7.22
C LEU A 248 7.29 -13.78 -7.65
N GLU A 249 8.61 -13.82 -7.68
CA GLU A 249 9.43 -12.71 -8.16
C GLU A 249 9.14 -12.38 -9.63
N ARG A 250 9.02 -13.39 -10.50
CA ARG A 250 8.69 -13.20 -11.93
C ARG A 250 7.28 -12.64 -12.12
N LEU A 251 6.32 -13.04 -11.28
CA LEU A 251 4.96 -12.51 -11.31
C LEU A 251 4.92 -11.03 -10.87
N GLY A 252 5.89 -10.58 -10.08
CA GLY A 252 5.94 -9.20 -9.56
C GLY A 252 5.36 -9.06 -8.15
N VAL A 253 5.25 -10.16 -7.40
CA VAL A 253 5.00 -10.11 -5.96
C VAL A 253 6.18 -9.38 -5.29
N SER A 254 5.91 -8.50 -4.33
CA SER A 254 6.94 -7.68 -3.70
C SER A 254 7.59 -8.38 -2.51
N ALA A 255 6.82 -9.17 -1.75
CA ALA A 255 7.34 -9.90 -0.61
C ALA A 255 6.60 -11.22 -0.37
N ILE A 256 7.30 -12.19 0.21
CA ILE A 256 6.72 -13.37 0.85
C ILE A 256 7.06 -13.38 2.35
N ILE A 257 6.07 -13.67 3.19
CA ILE A 257 6.25 -13.83 4.63
C ILE A 257 6.16 -15.32 4.97
N ILE A 258 7.25 -15.96 5.40
CA ILE A 258 7.23 -17.37 5.85
C ILE A 258 7.32 -17.46 7.38
N GLU A 259 6.63 -18.43 7.98
CA GLU A 259 6.56 -18.62 9.44
C GLU A 259 7.39 -19.81 9.93
N ASP A 260 7.98 -19.67 11.12
CA ASP A 260 8.87 -20.68 11.70
C ASP A 260 8.14 -21.80 12.45
N LYS A 261 7.00 -22.26 11.95
CA LYS A 261 6.27 -23.42 12.50
C LYS A 261 6.69 -24.75 11.87
N THR A 262 6.46 -25.82 12.61
CA THR A 262 6.53 -27.20 12.12
C THR A 262 5.27 -27.97 12.49
N GLY A 263 4.92 -28.97 11.68
CA GLY A 263 3.71 -29.78 11.83
C GLY A 263 2.54 -29.28 10.96
N LEU A 264 1.34 -29.82 11.19
CA LEU A 264 0.14 -29.36 10.48
C LEU A 264 -0.15 -27.91 10.88
N LYS A 265 -0.04 -26.97 9.94
CA LYS A 265 -0.41 -25.56 10.17
C LYS A 265 -1.84 -25.52 10.71
N LYS A 266 -2.03 -24.78 11.81
CA LYS A 266 -3.33 -24.24 12.20
C LYS A 266 -3.18 -22.75 12.45
N ASN A 267 -4.20 -22.00 12.08
CA ASN A 267 -4.23 -20.55 12.21
C ASN A 267 -3.95 -20.11 13.66
N SER A 268 -3.07 -19.11 13.81
CA SER A 268 -2.55 -18.60 15.11
C SER A 268 -3.63 -18.04 16.05
N LEU A 269 -4.84 -17.82 15.55
CA LEU A 269 -5.99 -17.35 16.33
C LEU A 269 -6.74 -18.48 17.06
N PHE A 270 -6.58 -19.73 16.64
CA PHE A 270 -7.10 -20.88 17.40
C PHE A 270 -6.05 -21.23 18.47
N GLY A 271 -6.48 -21.40 19.72
CA GLY A 271 -5.60 -21.63 20.87
C GLY A 271 -4.76 -22.92 20.79
N ASN A 272 -4.15 -23.32 21.91
CA ASN A 272 -3.20 -24.44 21.96
C ASN A 272 -3.87 -25.84 21.97
N ASP A 273 -5.06 -26.00 21.36
CA ASP A 273 -5.83 -27.26 21.39
C ASP A 273 -5.17 -28.41 20.59
N VAL A 274 -4.11 -28.12 19.83
CA VAL A 274 -3.23 -29.10 19.17
C VAL A 274 -1.78 -28.66 19.39
N GLU A 275 -0.90 -29.62 19.68
CA GLU A 275 0.53 -29.38 19.91
C GLU A 275 1.18 -28.80 18.64
N GLN A 276 1.41 -27.49 18.65
CA GLN A 276 2.19 -26.80 17.61
C GLN A 276 3.66 -26.75 18.04
N THR A 277 4.55 -27.04 17.11
CA THR A 277 5.99 -26.95 17.33
C THR A 277 6.57 -25.84 16.47
N GLN A 278 7.74 -25.35 16.89
CA GLN A 278 8.47 -24.34 16.15
C GLN A 278 9.70 -24.97 15.55
N ASP A 279 10.04 -24.54 14.34
CA ASP A 279 11.23 -24.96 13.66
C ASP A 279 12.47 -24.61 14.48
N SER A 280 13.52 -25.39 14.27
CA SER A 280 14.83 -25.05 14.81
C SER A 280 15.34 -23.78 14.14
N ILE A 281 16.03 -22.92 14.90
CA ILE A 281 16.63 -21.70 14.36
C ILE A 281 17.52 -22.03 13.16
N ALA A 282 18.32 -23.11 13.24
CA ALA A 282 19.25 -23.51 12.19
C ALA A 282 18.55 -23.87 10.88
N HIS A 283 17.54 -24.74 10.93
CA HIS A 283 16.80 -25.17 9.72
C HIS A 283 16.00 -24.01 9.10
N PHE A 284 15.38 -23.14 9.92
CA PHE A 284 14.67 -21.98 9.38
C PHE A 284 15.63 -20.95 8.75
N CYS A 285 16.83 -20.76 9.34
CA CYS A 285 17.88 -19.94 8.72
C CYS A 285 18.35 -20.53 7.38
N GLU A 286 18.50 -21.85 7.28
CA GLU A 286 18.86 -22.53 6.02
C GLU A 286 17.81 -22.28 4.93
N LYS A 287 16.52 -22.37 5.28
CA LYS A 287 15.41 -22.06 4.36
C LYS A 287 15.45 -20.60 3.87
N ILE A 288 15.65 -19.65 4.78
CA ILE A 288 15.78 -18.22 4.43
C ILE A 288 16.97 -18.04 3.48
N GLN A 289 18.14 -18.57 3.81
CA GLN A 289 19.35 -18.47 2.99
C GLN A 289 19.15 -19.06 1.58
N ALA A 290 18.54 -20.24 1.50
CA ALA A 290 18.22 -20.88 0.23
C ALA A 290 17.26 -20.03 -0.61
N GLY A 291 16.22 -19.47 0.00
CA GLY A 291 15.31 -18.53 -0.65
C GLY A 291 16.02 -17.28 -1.17
N LYS A 292 16.86 -16.65 -0.34
CA LYS A 292 17.65 -15.47 -0.71
C LYS A 292 18.61 -15.76 -1.87
N GLN A 293 19.29 -16.91 -1.86
CA GLN A 293 20.16 -17.34 -2.95
C GLN A 293 19.41 -17.64 -4.25
N ALA A 294 18.11 -17.94 -4.19
CA ALA A 294 17.31 -18.25 -5.35
C ALA A 294 16.78 -17.01 -6.10
N GLN A 295 16.79 -15.83 -5.46
CA GLN A 295 16.30 -14.56 -6.01
C GLN A 295 17.10 -14.13 -7.24
N LEU A 296 16.44 -13.41 -8.13
CA LEU A 296 17.00 -12.84 -9.36
C LEU A 296 17.28 -11.33 -9.22
N SER A 297 16.67 -10.68 -8.24
CA SER A 297 16.81 -9.26 -7.93
C SER A 297 16.81 -9.03 -6.42
N GLU A 298 17.38 -7.90 -6.01
CA GLU A 298 17.32 -7.43 -4.63
C GLU A 298 15.94 -6.86 -4.26
N ASP A 299 15.04 -6.66 -5.22
CA ASP A 299 13.74 -6.01 -4.98
C ASP A 299 12.76 -6.93 -4.24
N PHE A 300 12.77 -8.24 -4.52
CA PHE A 300 11.92 -9.21 -3.81
C PHE A 300 12.35 -9.31 -2.34
N MET A 301 11.39 -9.35 -1.42
CA MET A 301 11.66 -9.47 0.02
C MET A 301 11.23 -10.84 0.56
N ILE A 302 12.07 -11.44 1.40
CA ILE A 302 11.72 -12.60 2.23
C ILE A 302 11.66 -12.13 3.68
N ILE A 303 10.47 -12.17 4.27
CA ILE A 303 10.21 -11.71 5.63
C ILE A 303 9.97 -12.94 6.52
N ALA A 304 10.65 -12.99 7.66
CA ALA A 304 10.55 -14.09 8.60
C ALA A 304 9.50 -13.78 9.68
N ARG A 305 8.44 -14.58 9.74
CA ARG A 305 7.41 -14.53 10.78
C ARG A 305 7.80 -15.43 11.96
N ILE A 306 7.86 -14.81 13.14
CA ILE A 306 8.26 -15.46 14.39
C ILE A 306 7.01 -15.79 15.21
N GLU A 307 6.82 -17.07 15.52
CA GLU A 307 5.65 -17.56 16.25
C GLU A 307 5.92 -17.79 17.75
N SER A 308 7.08 -17.34 18.26
CA SER A 308 7.49 -17.54 19.66
C SER A 308 6.49 -17.00 20.69
N LEU A 309 5.87 -15.84 20.44
CA LEU A 309 4.88 -15.27 21.36
C LEU A 309 3.53 -16.01 21.27
N ILE A 310 3.14 -16.45 20.07
CA ILE A 310 1.97 -17.30 19.86
C ILE A 310 2.10 -18.63 20.62
N LEU A 311 3.32 -19.18 20.65
CA LEU A 311 3.67 -20.42 21.34
C LEU A 311 4.14 -20.21 22.80
N GLU A 312 3.97 -19.01 23.35
CA GLU A 312 4.26 -18.69 24.76
C GLU A 312 5.72 -18.95 25.19
N LYS A 313 6.68 -18.91 24.26
CA LYS A 313 8.13 -19.05 24.53
C LYS A 313 8.78 -17.77 25.06
N GLY A 314 8.07 -16.64 24.95
CA GLY A 314 8.48 -15.34 25.48
C GLY A 314 9.38 -14.52 24.54
N ILE A 315 9.59 -13.26 24.93
CA ILE A 315 10.29 -12.24 24.13
C ILE A 315 11.77 -12.58 23.91
N ALA A 316 12.43 -13.23 24.87
CA ALA A 316 13.84 -13.61 24.73
C ALA A 316 14.08 -14.60 23.58
N ASP A 317 13.24 -15.63 23.46
CA ASP A 317 13.29 -16.59 22.34
C ASP A 317 12.95 -15.89 21.02
N ALA A 318 11.93 -15.02 21.01
CA ALA A 318 11.56 -14.23 19.83
C ALA A 318 12.73 -13.37 19.34
N LEU A 319 13.43 -12.67 20.23
CA LEU A 319 14.58 -11.83 19.88
C LEU A 319 15.75 -12.66 19.36
N GLN A 320 16.05 -13.80 19.99
CA GLN A 320 17.11 -14.70 19.53
C GLN A 320 16.85 -15.15 18.09
N ARG A 321 15.61 -15.53 17.78
CA ARG A 321 15.16 -15.90 16.43
C ARG A 321 15.26 -14.72 15.47
N ALA A 322 14.77 -13.55 15.86
CA ALA A 322 14.82 -12.35 15.02
C ALA A 322 16.25 -12.05 14.56
N TYR A 323 17.22 -12.01 15.49
CA TYR A 323 18.61 -11.75 15.14
C TYR A 323 19.22 -12.85 14.26
N ALA A 324 18.89 -14.11 14.52
CA ALA A 324 19.36 -15.21 13.69
C ALA A 324 18.78 -15.14 12.25
N TYR A 325 17.50 -14.83 12.10
CA TYR A 325 16.83 -14.76 10.81
C TYR A 325 17.31 -13.57 9.98
N VAL A 326 17.56 -12.42 10.62
CA VAL A 326 18.22 -11.28 9.97
C VAL A 326 19.65 -11.65 9.54
N ALA A 327 20.43 -12.30 10.40
CA ALA A 327 21.77 -12.76 10.02
C ALA A 327 21.77 -13.80 8.88
N ALA A 328 20.68 -14.57 8.74
CA ALA A 328 20.45 -15.48 7.63
C ALA A 328 20.03 -14.78 6.33
N GLY A 329 19.71 -13.49 6.37
CA GLY A 329 19.37 -12.66 5.21
C GLY A 329 17.88 -12.31 5.07
N ALA A 330 17.05 -12.53 6.09
CA ALA A 330 15.67 -12.07 6.07
C ALA A 330 15.62 -10.54 5.89
N ASP A 331 14.80 -10.07 4.95
CA ASP A 331 14.63 -8.66 4.63
C ASP A 331 13.73 -7.92 5.62
N GLY A 332 13.11 -8.65 6.56
CA GLY A 332 12.22 -8.11 7.56
C GLY A 332 11.82 -9.19 8.57
N ILE A 333 11.28 -8.73 9.70
CA ILE A 333 10.77 -9.60 10.76
C ILE A 333 9.30 -9.30 10.99
N MET A 334 8.45 -10.31 10.89
CA MET A 334 7.09 -10.25 11.37
C MET A 334 7.02 -10.85 12.77
N ILE A 335 6.52 -10.05 13.73
CA ILE A 335 6.23 -10.52 15.08
C ILE A 335 4.73 -10.53 15.29
N HIS A 336 4.21 -11.61 15.87
CA HIS A 336 2.77 -11.78 16.05
C HIS A 336 2.40 -12.14 17.48
N SER A 337 1.24 -11.67 17.91
CA SER A 337 0.68 -11.89 19.24
C SER A 337 -0.81 -12.11 19.14
N ARG A 338 -1.34 -12.95 20.05
CA ARG A 338 -2.78 -13.14 20.26
C ARG A 338 -3.33 -12.36 21.45
N GLN A 339 -2.49 -11.59 22.15
CA GLN A 339 -2.93 -10.75 23.27
C GLN A 339 -3.85 -9.62 22.80
N LYS A 340 -4.67 -9.13 23.72
CA LYS A 340 -5.61 -8.03 23.46
C LYS A 340 -4.94 -6.65 23.51
N THR A 341 -3.76 -6.55 24.12
CA THR A 341 -2.99 -5.32 24.24
C THR A 341 -1.68 -5.45 23.45
N PRO A 342 -1.12 -4.34 22.94
CA PRO A 342 0.10 -4.35 22.15
C PRO A 342 1.39 -4.47 22.99
N ASP A 343 1.30 -4.60 24.32
CA ASP A 343 2.43 -4.42 25.24
C ASP A 343 3.61 -5.36 24.94
N GLU A 344 3.35 -6.64 24.68
CA GLU A 344 4.43 -7.60 24.36
C GLU A 344 5.03 -7.38 22.97
N ILE A 345 4.24 -6.85 22.03
CA ILE A 345 4.73 -6.45 20.70
C ILE A 345 5.64 -5.24 20.84
N PHE A 346 5.22 -4.21 21.58
CA PHE A 346 6.04 -3.03 21.84
C PHE A 346 7.33 -3.38 22.56
N ALA A 347 7.28 -4.21 23.60
CA ALA A 347 8.46 -4.67 24.31
C ALA A 347 9.44 -5.42 23.40
N PHE A 348 8.95 -6.26 22.49
CA PHE A 348 9.79 -6.90 21.48
C PHE A 348 10.41 -5.87 20.51
N CYS A 349 9.59 -4.98 19.95
CA CYS A 349 10.03 -3.98 18.96
C CYS A 349 11.08 -3.04 19.54
N ASP A 350 10.86 -2.50 20.74
CA ASP A 350 11.80 -1.61 21.42
C ASP A 350 13.13 -2.31 21.69
N ALA A 351 13.10 -3.55 22.17
CA ALA A 351 14.30 -4.34 22.44
C ALA A 351 15.05 -4.71 21.14
N PHE A 352 14.34 -5.06 20.07
CA PHE A 352 14.94 -5.35 18.76
C PHE A 352 15.61 -4.09 18.19
N ARG A 353 14.93 -2.95 18.29
CA ARG A 353 15.43 -1.63 17.84
C ARG A 353 16.63 -1.15 18.63
N GLN A 354 16.95 -1.68 19.80
CA GLN A 354 18.21 -1.34 20.49
C GLN A 354 19.44 -1.83 19.71
N LYS A 355 19.34 -2.96 18.99
CA LYS A 355 20.45 -3.54 18.22
C LYS A 355 20.31 -3.36 16.71
N ASP A 356 19.10 -3.46 16.18
CA ASP A 356 18.82 -3.35 14.75
C ASP A 356 17.89 -2.17 14.45
N LYS A 357 18.46 -1.12 13.86
CA LYS A 357 17.76 0.13 13.54
C LYS A 357 17.01 0.09 12.21
N ASN A 358 17.34 -0.84 11.32
CA ASN A 358 17.02 -0.71 9.90
C ASN A 358 16.08 -1.82 9.41
N THR A 359 16.21 -3.04 9.94
CA THR A 359 15.40 -4.17 9.45
C THR A 359 13.91 -3.89 9.67
N PRO A 360 13.07 -3.89 8.62
CA PRO A 360 11.64 -3.68 8.71
C PRO A 360 10.97 -4.63 9.71
N ILE A 361 10.11 -4.09 10.58
CA ILE A 361 9.23 -4.88 11.43
C ILE A 361 7.80 -4.84 10.88
N VAL A 362 7.18 -6.00 10.78
CA VAL A 362 5.80 -6.22 10.35
C VAL A 362 4.95 -6.69 11.54
N VAL A 363 3.73 -6.15 11.66
CA VAL A 363 2.77 -6.56 12.68
C VAL A 363 1.36 -6.73 12.11
N VAL A 364 0.55 -7.55 12.79
CA VAL A 364 -0.86 -7.84 12.43
C VAL A 364 -1.75 -7.55 13.65
N PRO A 365 -2.28 -6.31 13.81
CA PRO A 365 -3.04 -5.91 14.99
C PRO A 365 -4.49 -6.40 14.99
N THR A 366 -4.74 -7.65 14.59
CA THR A 366 -6.10 -8.22 14.59
C THR A 366 -6.66 -8.38 16.01
N SER A 367 -5.84 -8.85 16.95
CA SER A 367 -6.25 -9.09 18.35
C SER A 367 -6.10 -7.86 19.25
N TYR A 368 -5.12 -7.00 18.96
CA TYR A 368 -4.83 -5.74 19.66
C TYR A 368 -5.23 -4.52 18.83
N HIS A 369 -6.42 -4.58 18.23
CA HIS A 369 -6.94 -3.66 17.21
C HIS A 369 -7.26 -2.23 17.69
N SER A 370 -7.04 -1.91 18.96
CA SER A 370 -7.25 -0.56 19.51
C SER A 370 -6.06 0.38 19.31
N VAL A 371 -4.89 -0.17 18.98
CA VAL A 371 -3.65 0.60 18.79
C VAL A 371 -3.71 1.41 17.48
N LEU A 372 -3.20 2.64 17.53
CA LEU A 372 -3.11 3.51 16.36
C LEU A 372 -1.78 3.30 15.62
N GLU A 373 -1.80 3.55 14.31
CA GLU A 373 -0.61 3.49 13.44
C GLU A 373 0.52 4.39 13.94
N GLU A 374 0.20 5.62 14.39
CA GLU A 374 1.20 6.55 14.95
C GLU A 374 1.93 5.96 16.17
N GLN A 375 1.22 5.17 17.00
CA GLN A 375 1.82 4.50 18.15
C GLN A 375 2.70 3.34 17.71
N LEU A 376 2.25 2.54 16.73
CA LEU A 376 3.06 1.47 16.14
C LEU A 376 4.37 2.04 15.56
N ALA A 377 4.29 3.15 14.83
CA ALA A 377 5.44 3.82 14.22
C ALA A 377 6.44 4.30 15.28
N ALA A 378 5.95 4.84 16.41
CA ALA A 378 6.78 5.30 17.53
C ALA A 378 7.63 4.16 18.15
N HIS A 379 7.16 2.92 18.07
CA HIS A 379 7.89 1.71 18.49
C HIS A 379 8.73 1.08 17.37
N GLY A 380 8.91 1.79 16.25
CA GLY A 380 9.79 1.39 15.15
C GLY A 380 9.22 0.31 14.21
N ILE A 381 7.90 0.12 14.21
CA ILE A 381 7.19 -0.75 13.26
C ILE A 381 7.07 -0.07 11.90
N ASN A 382 7.21 -0.84 10.82
CA ASN A 382 7.26 -0.31 9.45
C ASN A 382 6.08 -0.77 8.59
N ILE A 383 5.54 -1.97 8.81
CA ILE A 383 4.41 -2.51 8.04
C ILE A 383 3.30 -2.94 9.00
N VAL A 384 2.07 -2.51 8.70
CA VAL A 384 0.87 -2.93 9.42
C VAL A 384 -0.05 -3.66 8.46
N ILE A 385 -0.36 -4.91 8.78
CA ILE A 385 -1.23 -5.76 7.97
C ILE A 385 -2.62 -5.87 8.63
N TYR A 386 -3.64 -5.39 7.93
CA TYR A 386 -5.05 -5.63 8.24
C TYR A 386 -5.48 -6.95 7.57
N ALA A 387 -5.30 -8.06 8.29
CA ALA A 387 -5.17 -9.39 7.71
C ALA A 387 -6.46 -10.15 7.31
N ASN A 388 -7.65 -9.72 7.75
CA ASN A 388 -8.91 -10.47 7.50
C ASN A 388 -10.21 -9.65 7.64
N GLN A 389 -10.10 -8.32 7.66
CA GLN A 389 -11.20 -7.43 7.96
C GLN A 389 -12.28 -7.45 6.86
N LEU A 390 -11.90 -7.54 5.58
CA LEU A 390 -12.86 -7.55 4.47
C LEU A 390 -13.67 -8.84 4.44
N THR A 391 -13.03 -10.00 4.62
CA THR A 391 -13.76 -11.28 4.72
C THR A 391 -14.73 -11.26 5.91
N ARG A 392 -14.29 -10.76 7.06
CA ARG A 392 -15.12 -10.70 8.29
C ARG A 392 -16.26 -9.69 8.20
N SER A 393 -16.13 -8.61 7.42
CA SER A 393 -17.23 -7.67 7.18
C SER A 393 -18.21 -8.19 6.12
N ALA A 394 -17.73 -8.89 5.10
CA ALA A 394 -18.55 -9.37 4.00
C ALA A 394 -19.47 -10.53 4.42
N PHE A 395 -18.96 -11.49 5.20
CA PHE A 395 -19.72 -12.70 5.55
C PHE A 395 -21.05 -12.41 6.28
N PRO A 396 -21.10 -11.57 7.33
CA PRO A 396 -22.35 -11.21 7.99
C PRO A 396 -23.37 -10.55 7.05
N ALA A 397 -22.92 -9.65 6.16
CA ALA A 397 -23.80 -8.96 5.21
C ALA A 397 -24.41 -9.93 4.18
N MET A 398 -23.60 -10.86 3.66
CA MET A 398 -24.08 -11.94 2.78
C MET A 398 -25.08 -12.85 3.51
N GLN A 399 -24.79 -13.20 4.76
CA GLN A 399 -25.67 -14.04 5.58
C GLN A 399 -27.00 -13.34 5.87
N GLU A 400 -26.99 -12.06 6.24
CA GLU A 400 -28.20 -11.25 6.47
C GLU A 400 -29.06 -11.15 5.21
N THR A 401 -28.44 -10.91 4.06
CA THR A 401 -29.12 -10.89 2.75
C THR A 401 -29.82 -12.22 2.47
N ALA A 402 -29.11 -13.34 2.62
CA ALA A 402 -29.66 -14.67 2.40
C ALA A 402 -30.81 -14.99 3.38
N ALA A 403 -30.64 -14.67 4.67
CA ALA A 403 -31.67 -14.86 5.69
C ALA A 403 -32.91 -14.01 5.40
N SER A 404 -32.74 -12.76 4.95
CA SER A 404 -33.85 -11.87 4.58
C SER A 404 -34.66 -12.44 3.41
N ILE A 405 -34.00 -12.97 2.39
CA ILE A 405 -34.68 -13.61 1.24
C ILE A 405 -35.49 -14.83 1.69
N LEU A 406 -34.91 -15.69 2.52
CA LEU A 406 -35.62 -16.88 3.03
C LEU A 406 -36.82 -16.50 3.92
N LYS A 407 -36.68 -15.48 4.76
CA LYS A 407 -37.74 -15.03 5.67
C LYS A 407 -38.93 -14.42 4.93
N HIS A 408 -38.69 -13.69 3.84
CA HIS A 408 -39.74 -12.94 3.13
C HIS A 408 -40.16 -13.60 1.81
N HIS A 409 -39.50 -14.68 1.39
CA HIS A 409 -39.72 -15.40 0.13
C HIS A 409 -39.63 -14.50 -1.12
N ARG A 410 -38.87 -13.40 -1.02
CA ARG A 410 -38.59 -12.44 -2.08
C ARG A 410 -37.39 -11.57 -1.71
N ALA A 411 -36.82 -10.85 -2.66
CA ALA A 411 -35.65 -10.00 -2.45
C ALA A 411 -35.95 -8.52 -2.11
N LYS A 412 -37.22 -8.10 -2.02
CA LYS A 412 -37.59 -6.68 -1.86
C LYS A 412 -36.96 -6.04 -0.62
N GLU A 413 -37.01 -6.74 0.51
CA GLU A 413 -36.49 -6.29 1.80
C GLU A 413 -34.96 -6.23 1.79
N ALA A 414 -34.31 -7.22 1.16
CA ALA A 414 -32.86 -7.25 0.99
C ALA A 414 -32.37 -6.13 0.05
N ASN A 415 -33.13 -5.79 -1.00
CA ASN A 415 -32.75 -4.80 -2.02
C ASN A 415 -32.40 -3.41 -1.45
N ALA A 416 -32.90 -3.05 -0.26
CA ALA A 416 -32.56 -1.79 0.39
C ALA A 416 -31.09 -1.70 0.86
N GLN A 417 -30.43 -2.84 1.07
CA GLN A 417 -29.04 -2.94 1.54
C GLN A 417 -28.06 -3.32 0.42
N LEU A 418 -28.55 -3.57 -0.80
CA LEU A 418 -27.71 -3.98 -1.92
C LEU A 418 -27.19 -2.78 -2.70
N MET A 419 -25.98 -2.93 -3.24
CA MET A 419 -25.49 -2.04 -4.30
C MET A 419 -26.41 -2.15 -5.53
N SER A 420 -26.60 -1.05 -6.25
CA SER A 420 -27.41 -1.08 -7.46
C SER A 420 -26.76 -1.93 -8.55
N ILE A 421 -27.56 -2.55 -9.42
CA ILE A 421 -27.04 -3.34 -10.56
C ILE A 421 -26.12 -2.48 -11.44
N LYS A 422 -26.48 -1.20 -11.63
CA LYS A 422 -25.67 -0.27 -12.41
C LYS A 422 -24.28 -0.10 -11.81
N ASP A 423 -24.20 0.15 -10.50
CA ASP A 423 -22.93 0.37 -9.83
C ASP A 423 -22.05 -0.89 -9.82
N ILE A 424 -22.67 -2.09 -9.72
CA ILE A 424 -21.94 -3.36 -9.83
C ILE A 424 -21.36 -3.55 -11.23
N ILE A 425 -22.15 -3.29 -12.29
CA ILE A 425 -21.72 -3.45 -13.68
C ILE A 425 -20.61 -2.45 -14.03
N THR A 426 -20.67 -1.24 -13.47
CA THR A 426 -19.68 -0.17 -13.72
C THR A 426 -18.58 -0.10 -12.66
N LEU A 427 -18.43 -1.13 -11.82
CA LEU A 427 -17.42 -1.16 -10.77
C LEU A 427 -16.00 -1.28 -11.35
N ILE A 428 -15.89 -2.02 -12.46
CA ILE A 428 -14.67 -2.26 -13.21
C ILE A 428 -14.64 -1.27 -14.37
N ASP A 429 -13.55 -0.53 -14.50
CA ASP A 429 -13.38 0.41 -15.60
C ASP A 429 -13.15 -0.38 -16.90
N GLU A 430 -13.77 0.05 -18.00
CA GLU A 430 -13.52 -0.52 -19.32
C GLU A 430 -12.10 -0.16 -19.77
N MET A 431 -11.32 -1.16 -20.21
CA MET A 431 -9.92 -0.99 -20.62
C MET A 431 -9.74 -0.28 -21.96
#